data_AF-G9PMU3-F1
#
_entry.id   AF-G9PMU3-F1
#
_cell.length_a   1.000
_cell.length_b   1.000
_cell.length_c   1.000
_cell.angle_alpha   90.00
_cell.angle_beta   90.00
_cell.angle_gamma   90.00
#
_symmetry.space_group_name_H-M   'P 1'
#
loop_
_entity.id
_entity.type
_entity.pdbx_description
1 polymer ?
#
loop_
_entity_poly.entity_id
_entity_poly.type
_entity_poly.pdbx_seq_one_letter_code
_entity_poly.pdbx_strand_id
1 'polypeptide(L)' 'MTHSIHTTTALTAEPAAGAPEAHDGADRELFAARVELASLGATASPSRLERALERLDAAQRASQQSLSRAA' A
#
# COMPACT_ATOMS: atom_id res chain seq x y z
N MET A 1 43.99 9.19 8.29
CA MET A 1 43.06 8.10 7.91
C MET A 1 41.76 8.30 8.66
N THR A 2 40.85 9.08 8.09
CA THR A 2 39.49 9.28 8.63
C THR A 2 38.52 8.73 7.60
N HIS A 3 37.84 7.65 7.96
CA HIS A 3 36.91 6.96 7.10
C HIS A 3 35.65 7.81 6.96
N SER A 4 35.37 8.30 5.75
CA SER A 4 34.09 8.92 5.43
C SER A 4 33.05 7.81 5.30
N ILE A 5 32.22 7.70 6.33
CA ILE A 5 31.02 6.87 6.36
C ILE A 5 30.15 7.18 5.12
N HIS A 6 29.92 6.13 4.35
CA HIS A 6 29.01 6.15 3.20
C HIS A 6 27.61 6.34 3.75
N THR A 7 27.05 7.53 3.55
CA THR A 7 25.62 7.79 3.73
C THR A 7 24.87 6.88 2.77
N THR A 8 24.42 5.73 3.27
CA THR A 8 23.36 4.94 2.63
C THR A 8 22.06 5.67 2.94
N THR A 9 21.84 6.79 2.24
CA THR A 9 20.53 7.40 2.17
C THR A 9 19.63 6.38 1.52
N ALA A 10 18.66 5.94 2.32
CA ALA A 10 17.40 5.34 1.95
C ALA A 10 17.35 4.78 0.53
N LEU A 11 17.20 3.45 0.44
CA LEU A 11 16.32 2.88 -0.57
C LEU A 11 14.99 3.66 -0.49
N THR A 12 14.90 4.75 -1.24
CA THR A 12 13.70 5.11 -1.94
C THR A 12 13.36 3.83 -2.70
N ALA A 13 12.43 3.07 -2.16
CA ALA A 13 11.62 2.18 -2.95
C ALA A 13 10.89 3.12 -3.93
N GLU A 14 11.60 3.53 -4.98
CA GLU A 14 10.95 3.95 -6.21
C GLU A 14 10.26 2.67 -6.67
N PRO A 15 8.92 2.60 -6.67
CA PRO A 15 8.27 1.51 -7.36
C PRO A 15 8.66 1.71 -8.82
N ALA A 16 9.60 0.89 -9.27
CA ALA A 16 10.08 0.87 -10.63
C ALA A 16 8.85 0.84 -11.54
N ALA A 17 8.76 1.86 -12.38
CA ALA A 17 7.74 2.02 -13.39
C ALA A 17 7.84 0.89 -14.41
N GLY A 18 7.29 -0.27 -14.08
CA GLY A 18 6.95 -1.35 -14.97
C GLY A 18 5.47 -1.66 -14.78
N ALA A 19 4.68 -1.40 -15.81
CA ALA A 19 3.21 -1.42 -15.78
C ALA A 19 2.51 -2.70 -15.22
N PRO A 20 3.10 -3.90 -15.12
CA PRO A 20 2.43 -5.03 -14.47
C PRO A 20 2.63 -5.12 -12.95
N GLU A 21 3.79 -4.77 -12.39
CA GLU A 21 4.07 -4.97 -10.96
C GLU A 21 3.37 -3.93 -10.06
N ALA A 22 3.15 -2.72 -10.58
CA ALA A 22 2.38 -1.69 -9.88
C ALA A 22 0.89 -2.03 -9.79
N HIS A 23 0.36 -2.82 -10.73
CA HIS A 23 -1.00 -3.32 -10.68
C HIS A 23 -1.09 -4.47 -9.66
N ASP A 24 -0.19 -5.46 -9.77
CA ASP A 24 -0.13 -6.61 -8.84
C ASP A 24 0.07 -6.17 -7.37
N GLY A 25 0.93 -5.18 -7.14
CA GLY A 25 1.13 -4.58 -5.81
C GLY A 25 -0.12 -3.88 -5.27
N ALA A 26 -0.86 -3.16 -6.11
CA ALA A 26 -2.08 -2.46 -5.70
C ALA A 26 -3.24 -3.42 -5.42
N ASP A 27 -3.37 -4.50 -6.20
CA ASP A 27 -4.36 -5.55 -5.95
C ASP A 27 -4.03 -6.36 -4.69
N ARG A 28 -2.75 -6.59 -4.42
CA ARG A 28 -2.30 -7.20 -3.16
C ARG A 28 -2.63 -6.35 -1.94
N GLU A 29 -2.38 -5.04 -2.02
CA GLU A 29 -2.75 -4.07 -0.98
C GLU A 29 -4.27 -4.04 -0.75
N LEU A 30 -5.06 -4.06 -1.83
CA LEU A 30 -6.52 -4.11 -1.76
C LEU A 30 -7.02 -5.42 -1.12
N PHE A 31 -6.41 -6.56 -1.44
CA PHE A 31 -6.72 -7.82 -0.79
C PHE A 31 -6.39 -7.78 0.71
N ALA A 32 -5.22 -7.25 1.08
CA ALA A 32 -4.82 -7.11 2.47
C ALA A 32 -5.78 -6.21 3.27
N ALA A 33 -6.19 -5.07 2.71
CA ALA A 33 -7.15 -4.17 3.33
C ALA A 33 -8.53 -4.83 3.53
N ARG A 34 -8.97 -5.65 2.57
CA ARG A 34 -10.23 -6.43 2.69
C ARG A 34 -10.14 -7.48 3.80
N VAL A 35 -9.02 -8.18 3.91
CA VAL A 35 -8.80 -9.17 4.97
C VAL A 35 -8.74 -8.49 6.35
N GLU A 36 -8.08 -7.34 6.46
CA GLU A 36 -8.05 -6.52 7.68
C GLU A 36 -9.48 -6.11 8.09
N LEU A 37 -10.29 -5.65 7.14
CA LEU A 37 -11.69 -5.29 7.39
C LEU A 37 -12.54 -6.49 7.80
N ALA A 38 -12.39 -7.64 7.13
CA ALA A 38 -13.12 -8.85 7.49
C ALA A 38 -12.70 -9.43 8.85
N SER A 39 -11.47 -9.15 9.28
CA SER A 39 -10.95 -9.57 10.59
C SER A 39 -11.42 -8.65 11.73
N LEU A 40 -12.00 -7.49 11.42
CA LEU A 40 -12.63 -6.63 12.43
C LEU A 40 -13.91 -7.29 12.93
N GLY A 41 -13.84 -7.87 14.12
CA GLY A 41 -15.02 -8.36 14.82
C GLY A 41 -15.96 -7.23 15.27
N ALA A 42 -17.20 -7.60 15.59
CA ALA A 42 -18.25 -6.65 16.01
C ALA A 42 -17.92 -5.84 17.29
N THR A 43 -16.88 -6.24 18.03
CA THR A 43 -16.39 -5.55 19.23
C THR A 43 -15.23 -4.58 18.93
N ALA A 44 -14.82 -4.43 17.67
CA ALA A 44 -13.77 -3.48 17.31
C ALA A 44 -14.20 -2.05 17.65
N SER A 45 -13.25 -1.24 18.14
CA SER A 45 -13.50 0.18 18.39
C SER A 45 -13.94 0.88 17.09
N PRO A 46 -14.92 1.80 17.14
CA PRO A 46 -15.37 2.57 15.98
C PRO A 46 -14.23 3.20 15.19
N SER A 47 -13.23 3.78 15.88
CA SER A 47 -12.08 4.40 15.22
C SER A 47 -11.18 3.39 14.48
N ARG A 48 -11.17 2.12 14.90
CA ARG A 48 -10.46 1.06 14.15
C ARG A 48 -11.19 0.67 12.89
N LEU A 49 -12.53 0.64 12.92
CA LEU A 49 -13.33 0.43 11.72
C LEU A 49 -13.12 1.56 10.72
N GLU A 50 -13.20 2.82 11.16
CA GLU A 50 -12.96 4.00 10.32
C GLU A 50 -11.60 3.94 9.62
N ARG A 51 -10.53 3.66 10.39
CA ARG A 51 -9.17 3.48 9.84
C ARG A 51 -9.09 2.38 8.78
N ALA A 52 -9.77 1.26 8.97
CA ALA A 52 -9.77 0.16 8.00
C ALA A 52 -10.53 0.52 6.73
N LEU A 53 -11.63 1.29 6.84
CA LEU A 53 -12.37 1.81 5.70
C LEU A 53 -11.55 2.83 4.91
N GLU A 54 -10.85 3.75 5.59
CA GLU A 54 -9.94 4.70 4.95
C GLU A 54 -8.82 3.98 4.19
N ARG A 55 -8.24 2.94 4.78
CA ARG A 55 -7.21 2.12 4.13
C ARG A 55 -7.76 1.35 2.93
N LEU A 56 -8.98 0.82 3.03
CA LEU A 56 -9.64 0.16 1.90
C LEU A 56 -9.89 1.13 0.75
N ASP A 57 -10.37 2.35 1.02
CA ASP A 57 -10.59 3.38 0.01
C ASP A 57 -9.27 3.79 -0.67
N ALA A 58 -8.20 3.98 0.12
CA ALA A 58 -6.88 4.27 -0.41
C ALA A 58 -6.35 3.16 -1.34
N ALA A 59 -6.50 1.89 -0.95
CA ALA A 59 -6.10 0.75 -1.75
C ALA A 59 -6.94 0.62 -3.03
N GLN A 60 -8.25 0.91 -2.97
CA GLN A 60 -9.13 0.95 -4.14
C GLN A 60 -8.73 2.03 -5.14
N ARG A 61 -8.36 3.22 -4.66
CA ARG A 61 -7.87 4.30 -5.54
C ARG A 61 -6.55 3.92 -6.20
N ALA A 62 -5.63 3.33 -5.44
CA ALA A 62 -4.35 2.86 -5.97
C ALA A 62 -4.55 1.79 -7.07
N SER A 63 -5.42 0.81 -6.84
CA SER A 63 -5.76 -0.23 -7.84
C SER A 63 -6.36 0.37 -9.11
N GLN A 64 -7.31 1.30 -8.98
CA GLN A 64 -7.92 2.00 -10.13
C GLN A 64 -6.90 2.85 -10.91
N GLN A 65 -6.01 3.55 -10.21
CA GLN A 65 -4.98 4.38 -10.83
C GLN A 65 -3.93 3.53 -11.56
N SER A 66 -3.59 2.35 -11.02
CA SER A 66 -2.76 1.37 -11.72
C SER A 66 -3.43 0.86 -13.00
N LEU A 67 -4.73 0.56 -12.95
CA LEU A 67 -5.49 0.08 -14.11
C LEU A 67 -5.61 1.16 -15.20
N SER A 68 -5.92 2.40 -14.81
CA SER A 68 -5.94 3.56 -15.71
C SER A 68 -4.60 3.83 -16.38
N ARG A 69 -3.48 3.46 -15.75
CA ARG A 69 -2.13 3.65 -16.32
C ARG A 69 -1.71 2.52 -17.26
N ALA A 70 -2.37 1.37 -17.17
CA ALA A 70 -2.10 0.19 -17.99
C ALA A 70 -2.95 0.15 -19.29
N ALA A 71 -3.99 0.97 -19.41
CA ALA A 71 -4.87 1.10 -20.58
C ALA A 71 -4.37 2.17 -21.56
#